data_AF-A0A455C272-F1
#
_entry.id   AF-A0A455C272-F1
#
_cell.length_a   1.000
_cell.length_b   1.000
_cell.length_c   1.000
_cell.angle_alpha   90.00
_cell.angle_beta   90.00
_cell.angle_gamma   90.00
#
_symmetry.space_group_name_H-M   'P 1'
#
loop_
_entity.id
_entity.type
_entity.pdbx_description
1 polymer ?
#
loop_
_entity_poly.entity_id
_entity_poly.type
_entity_poly.pdbx_seq_one_letter_code
_entity_poly.pdbx_strand_id
1 'polypeptide(L)'
;MAAEKQVAAGGGGSSSGGSGGGRGAGGEENKENERPSAGSKANKEFGDSLSLEILQIIKESQQQHGLRHGDFQRYRGYCSRRQRRLRKTLNFKMGNRHKFTGKKVTEDLLTDNRYLLLVLMDAERAWSYAMQLKQEANTEPRKRFHLLSRLRKAVKHAEELERLCESNRVDAKTKLEAQAYTAYLSGMLRFEHQEWKAAIEAFNKCKTIYEKLASAFTEEQAVLYNQRVEEISPNIRYCAYNIGDQSAINELMQMRLRSGGTEGLLAEKLEALITQTRAKQAATMSEVEWRGRTVPVKIDKVRIFLLGLADNEAAIAQVKNV
;
A
#
# COMPACT_ATOMS: atom_id res chain seq x y z
N MET A 1 23.49 -63.97 -28.63
CA MET A 1 23.48 -63.34 -29.97
C MET A 1 23.84 -61.87 -29.77
N ALA A 2 25.12 -61.48 -29.67
CA ALA A 2 26.19 -61.52 -30.66
C ALA A 2 26.02 -60.48 -31.79
N ALA A 3 27.08 -59.65 -31.93
CA ALA A 3 27.52 -58.77 -33.04
C ALA A 3 27.21 -57.27 -32.83
N GLU A 4 28.16 -56.38 -32.46
CA GLU A 4 29.42 -55.95 -33.17
C GLU A 4 29.16 -55.65 -34.65
N LYS A 5 29.71 -54.65 -35.35
CA LYS A 5 30.75 -53.62 -35.24
C LYS A 5 30.41 -52.67 -36.44
N GLN A 6 30.90 -51.45 -36.65
CA GLN A 6 32.30 -51.15 -36.95
C GLN A 6 32.46 -49.65 -37.22
N VAL A 7 33.61 -49.14 -36.81
CA VAL A 7 34.20 -47.81 -36.99
C VAL A 7 34.88 -47.75 -38.37
N ALA A 8 34.97 -46.56 -38.98
CA ALA A 8 36.16 -46.19 -39.76
C ALA A 8 36.38 -44.67 -39.76
N ALA A 9 37.59 -44.29 -39.37
CA ALA A 9 38.16 -42.95 -39.34
C ALA A 9 39.08 -42.73 -40.56
N GLY A 10 39.47 -41.48 -40.77
CA GLY A 10 40.57 -41.06 -41.64
C GLY A 10 40.11 -40.07 -42.72
N GLY A 11 40.73 -38.93 -42.97
CA GLY A 11 41.99 -38.35 -42.52
C GLY A 11 42.53 -37.42 -43.61
N GLY A 12 43.18 -36.32 -43.23
CA GLY A 12 44.25 -35.70 -44.03
C GLY A 12 43.94 -34.44 -44.87
N GLY A 13 44.84 -33.45 -44.76
CA GLY A 13 45.13 -32.40 -45.76
C GLY A 13 44.69 -30.98 -45.39
N SER A 14 45.41 -30.19 -44.58
CA SER A 14 46.60 -29.36 -44.87
C SER A 14 46.49 -28.32 -46.02
N SER A 15 46.62 -27.03 -45.63
CA SER A 15 47.32 -25.91 -46.30
C SER A 15 46.93 -25.56 -47.75
N SER A 16 46.57 -24.34 -48.13
CA SER A 16 47.38 -23.10 -48.12
C SER A 16 46.75 -22.14 -49.16
N GLY A 17 47.13 -20.86 -49.14
CA GLY A 17 47.07 -20.00 -50.32
C GLY A 17 46.12 -18.82 -50.20
N GLY A 18 46.70 -17.64 -49.99
CA GLY A 18 45.97 -16.36 -49.95
C GLY A 18 45.94 -15.60 -51.27
N SER A 19 45.61 -14.32 -51.10
CA SER A 19 45.81 -13.16 -51.99
C SER A 19 44.69 -12.72 -52.94
N GLY A 20 44.47 -11.39 -52.92
CA GLY A 20 43.71 -10.59 -53.88
C GLY A 20 42.38 -10.13 -53.30
N GLY A 21 42.15 -8.88 -52.88
CA GLY A 21 42.60 -7.62 -53.46
C GLY A 21 41.39 -6.92 -54.09
N GLY A 22 40.75 -6.00 -53.35
CA GLY A 22 39.57 -5.27 -53.82
C GLY A 22 39.44 -3.93 -53.11
N ARG A 23 39.85 -2.87 -53.79
CA ARG A 23 39.71 -1.46 -53.40
C ARG A 23 38.23 -1.05 -53.41
N GLY A 24 37.82 -0.27 -52.41
CA GLY A 24 36.57 0.49 -52.39
C GLY A 24 36.70 1.66 -51.43
N ALA A 25 36.84 2.87 -51.97
CA ALA A 25 36.90 4.14 -51.26
C ALA A 25 35.50 4.76 -51.16
N GLY A 26 35.28 5.55 -50.11
CA GLY A 26 34.05 6.30 -49.80
C GLY A 26 33.60 5.93 -48.37
N GLY A 27 33.79 6.72 -47.32
CA GLY A 27 33.86 8.18 -47.24
C GLY A 27 32.50 8.69 -46.77
N GLU A 28 32.21 8.59 -45.48
CA GLU A 28 31.21 9.42 -44.79
C GLU A 28 31.53 9.44 -43.29
N GLU A 29 31.93 10.61 -42.82
CA GLU A 29 32.32 10.94 -41.45
C GLU A 29 31.09 11.06 -40.54
N ASN A 30 30.91 10.14 -39.59
CA ASN A 30 29.99 10.36 -38.47
C ASN A 30 30.72 11.10 -37.34
N LYS A 31 30.69 12.43 -37.40
CA LYS A 31 30.93 13.32 -36.25
C LYS A 31 29.73 13.24 -35.30
N GLU A 32 29.76 12.33 -34.34
CA GLU A 32 28.92 12.40 -33.14
C GLU A 32 29.45 11.42 -32.08
N ASN A 33 30.65 11.70 -31.55
CA ASN A 33 31.13 11.06 -30.33
C ASN A 33 32.33 11.84 -29.75
N GLU A 34 32.06 13.02 -29.20
CA GLU A 34 32.96 13.60 -28.20
C GLU A 34 32.31 13.47 -26.81
N ARG A 35 32.98 12.73 -25.93
CA ARG A 35 32.71 12.71 -24.49
C ARG A 35 33.01 14.09 -23.92
N PRO A 36 32.18 14.67 -23.04
CA PRO A 36 32.58 15.90 -22.37
C PRO A 36 33.72 15.61 -21.39
N SER A 37 34.82 16.32 -21.61
CA SER A 37 36.01 16.41 -20.78
C SER A 37 35.70 16.75 -19.31
N ALA A 38 36.47 16.12 -18.42
CA ALA A 38 36.46 16.39 -16.99
C ALA A 38 37.16 17.73 -16.69
N GLY A 39 36.45 18.64 -16.02
CA GLY A 39 37.07 19.79 -15.37
C GLY A 39 36.19 21.03 -15.30
N SER A 40 35.27 21.06 -14.33
CA SER A 40 34.83 22.28 -13.62
C SER A 40 33.93 21.88 -12.46
N LYS A 41 34.52 21.71 -11.27
CA LYS A 41 33.78 21.73 -10.00
C LYS A 41 33.36 23.17 -9.75
N ALA A 42 32.16 23.52 -10.22
CA ALA A 42 31.45 24.73 -9.82
C ALA A 42 30.09 24.28 -9.27
N ASN A 43 29.74 24.80 -8.09
CA ASN A 43 28.49 24.55 -7.38
C ASN A 43 27.31 24.51 -8.36
N LYS A 44 26.75 23.32 -8.56
CA LYS A 44 25.43 23.18 -9.17
C LYS A 44 24.44 23.59 -8.09
N GLU A 45 23.96 24.83 -8.19
CA GLU A 45 22.75 25.27 -7.52
C GLU A 45 21.70 24.15 -7.68
N PHE A 46 21.14 23.70 -6.56
CA PHE A 46 20.16 22.63 -6.54
C PHE A 46 18.90 23.10 -7.27
N GLY A 47 18.85 22.86 -8.59
CA GLY A 47 17.63 23.01 -9.37
C GLY A 47 16.51 22.17 -8.75
N ASP A 48 15.33 22.79 -8.66
CA ASP A 48 14.03 22.31 -8.19
C ASP A 48 14.05 20.98 -7.42
N SER A 49 13.78 21.06 -6.11
CA SER A 49 13.61 19.89 -5.26
C SER A 49 12.67 18.86 -5.91
N LEU A 50 13.05 17.58 -5.84
CA LEU A 50 12.22 16.49 -6.35
C LEU A 50 10.90 16.45 -5.58
N SER A 51 9.79 16.58 -6.31
CA SER A 51 8.44 16.46 -5.78
C SER A 51 7.79 15.16 -6.26
N LEU A 52 7.09 14.46 -5.37
CA LEU A 52 6.33 13.25 -5.66
C LEU A 52 5.07 13.20 -4.79
N GLU A 53 3.91 13.30 -5.43
CA GLU A 53 2.60 13.18 -4.78
C GLU A 53 2.24 11.70 -4.65
N ILE A 54 2.81 11.05 -3.63
CA ILE A 54 2.68 9.61 -3.38
C ILE A 54 1.21 9.21 -3.28
N LEU A 55 0.42 9.94 -2.48
CA LEU A 55 -0.99 9.59 -2.25
C LEU A 55 -1.82 9.71 -3.54
N GLN A 56 -1.59 10.75 -4.33
CA GLN A 56 -2.29 10.94 -5.61
C GLN A 56 -1.96 9.81 -6.57
N ILE A 57 -0.68 9.50 -6.74
CA ILE A 57 -0.19 8.43 -7.63
C ILE A 57 -0.78 7.06 -7.26
N ILE A 58 -0.86 6.73 -5.97
CA ILE A 58 -1.42 5.44 -5.58
C ILE A 58 -2.93 5.40 -5.80
N LYS A 59 -3.69 6.45 -5.44
CA LYS A 59 -5.15 6.45 -5.55
C LYS A 59 -5.60 6.45 -7.01
N GLU A 60 -5.00 7.26 -7.88
CA GLU A 60 -5.30 7.25 -9.33
C GLU A 60 -4.98 5.88 -9.94
N SER A 61 -3.82 5.31 -9.60
CA SER A 61 -3.35 4.05 -10.18
C SER A 61 -4.23 2.88 -9.72
N GLN A 62 -4.64 2.90 -8.45
CA GLN A 62 -5.54 1.90 -7.87
C GLN A 62 -6.92 1.96 -8.52
N GLN A 63 -7.52 3.15 -8.65
CA GLN A 63 -8.83 3.33 -9.28
C GLN A 63 -8.82 2.90 -10.76
N GLN A 64 -7.79 3.29 -11.51
CA GLN A 64 -7.70 2.99 -12.95
C GLN A 64 -7.41 1.51 -13.24
N HIS A 65 -6.64 0.83 -12.37
CA HIS A 65 -6.07 -0.49 -12.67
C HIS A 65 -6.66 -1.65 -11.86
N GLY A 66 -7.91 -1.52 -11.40
CA GLY A 66 -8.74 -2.65 -10.96
C GLY A 66 -9.28 -2.54 -9.55
N LEU A 67 -8.72 -1.69 -8.69
CA LEU A 67 -9.16 -1.61 -7.30
C LEU A 67 -10.57 -1.05 -7.15
N ARG A 68 -11.05 -0.26 -8.13
CA ARG A 68 -12.46 0.17 -8.20
C ARG A 68 -13.45 -1.00 -8.21
N HIS A 69 -13.03 -2.17 -8.70
CA HIS A 69 -13.82 -3.41 -8.72
C HIS A 69 -13.26 -4.49 -7.78
N GLY A 70 -12.35 -4.13 -6.85
CA GLY A 70 -11.75 -5.07 -5.91
C GLY A 70 -10.72 -6.05 -6.50
N ASP A 71 -10.24 -5.85 -7.73
CA ASP A 71 -9.27 -6.74 -8.37
C ASP A 71 -7.82 -6.37 -8.00
N PHE A 72 -7.35 -6.94 -6.89
CA PHE A 72 -5.98 -6.77 -6.42
C PHE A 72 -4.94 -7.46 -7.32
N GLN A 73 -5.31 -8.57 -7.98
CA GLN A 73 -4.38 -9.30 -8.84
C GLN A 73 -3.99 -8.48 -10.08
N ARG A 74 -4.97 -7.79 -10.69
CA ARG A 74 -4.74 -6.89 -11.81
C ARG A 74 -3.86 -5.70 -11.43
N TYR A 75 -4.11 -5.08 -10.27
CA TYR A 75 -3.29 -3.99 -9.76
C TYR A 75 -1.83 -4.42 -9.52
N ARG A 76 -1.60 -5.59 -8.89
CA ARG A 76 -0.25 -6.18 -8.73
C ARG A 76 0.45 -6.39 -10.07
N GLY A 77 -0.28 -6.87 -11.07
CA GLY A 77 0.23 -7.05 -12.43
C GLY A 77 0.63 -5.73 -13.08
N TYR A 78 -0.16 -4.68 -12.88
CA TYR A 78 0.17 -3.32 -13.32
C TYR A 78 1.44 -2.80 -12.65
N CYS A 79 1.56 -2.87 -11.32
CA CYS A 79 2.75 -2.41 -10.59
C CYS A 79 4.00 -3.14 -11.09
N SER A 80 3.92 -4.45 -11.33
CA SER A 80 5.03 -5.24 -11.87
C SER A 80 5.44 -4.81 -13.28
N ARG A 81 4.48 -4.51 -14.17
CA ARG A 81 4.76 -4.01 -15.52
C ARG A 81 5.30 -2.59 -15.52
N ARG A 82 4.73 -1.69 -14.70
CA ARG A 82 5.21 -0.31 -14.54
C ARG A 82 6.64 -0.29 -14.02
N GLN A 83 6.94 -1.09 -13.00
CA GLN A 83 8.28 -1.28 -12.49
C GLN A 83 9.26 -1.77 -13.57
N ARG A 84 8.86 -2.78 -14.37
CA ARG A 84 9.71 -3.29 -15.46
C ARG A 84 10.01 -2.22 -16.51
N ARG A 85 9.04 -1.36 -16.85
CA ARG A 85 9.25 -0.23 -17.77
C ARG A 85 10.20 0.80 -17.18
N LEU A 86 9.99 1.22 -15.93
CA LEU A 86 10.88 2.16 -15.23
C LEU A 86 12.33 1.66 -15.18
N ARG A 87 12.54 0.38 -14.83
CA ARG A 87 13.88 -0.23 -14.83
C ARG A 87 14.53 -0.26 -16.21
N LYS A 88 13.75 -0.44 -17.28
CA LYS A 88 14.27 -0.39 -18.66
C LYS A 88 14.65 1.03 -19.05
N THR A 89 13.79 2.01 -18.79
CA THR A 89 14.04 3.42 -19.12
C THR A 89 15.23 3.99 -18.37
N LEU A 90 15.36 3.69 -17.07
CA LEU A 90 16.48 4.13 -16.23
C LEU A 90 17.74 3.26 -16.40
N ASN A 91 17.71 2.25 -17.27
CA ASN A 91 18.74 1.21 -17.39
C ASN A 91 19.15 0.55 -16.05
N PHE A 92 18.26 0.60 -15.05
CA PHE A 92 18.46 0.04 -13.72
C PHE A 92 18.07 -1.44 -13.67
N LYS A 93 18.90 -2.29 -14.28
CA LYS A 93 18.71 -3.75 -14.29
C LYS A 93 19.34 -4.39 -13.05
N MET A 94 18.53 -5.16 -12.31
CA MET A 94 18.91 -5.92 -11.10
C MET A 94 19.71 -7.20 -11.41
N GLY A 95 20.25 -7.34 -12.61
CA GLY A 95 20.92 -8.56 -13.04
C GLY A 95 20.79 -8.81 -14.53
N ASN A 96 21.61 -9.75 -14.98
CA ASN A 96 21.59 -10.30 -16.32
C ASN A 96 20.95 -11.69 -16.30
N ARG A 97 20.73 -12.28 -17.48
CA ARG A 97 20.10 -13.60 -17.64
C ARG A 97 20.69 -14.69 -16.73
N HIS A 98 21.98 -14.59 -16.41
CA HIS A 98 22.73 -15.63 -15.69
C HIS A 98 23.12 -15.26 -14.26
N LYS A 99 22.99 -13.99 -13.85
CA LYS A 99 23.43 -13.52 -12.52
C LYS A 99 22.53 -12.39 -12.01
N PHE A 100 22.05 -12.52 -10.78
CA PHE A 100 21.32 -11.48 -10.07
C PHE A 100 22.28 -10.54 -9.35
N THR A 101 22.08 -9.24 -9.51
CA THR A 101 22.79 -8.19 -8.76
C THR A 101 21.77 -7.33 -8.03
N GLY A 102 21.74 -7.43 -6.70
CA GLY A 102 20.85 -6.67 -5.84
C GLY A 102 21.22 -5.19 -5.77
N LYS A 103 21.14 -4.46 -6.89
CA LYS A 103 21.42 -3.03 -6.94
C LYS A 103 20.42 -2.31 -6.03
N LYS A 104 20.94 -1.64 -5.02
CA LYS A 104 20.16 -0.77 -4.14
C LYS A 104 20.06 0.61 -4.76
N VAL A 105 18.94 1.29 -4.51
CA VAL A 105 18.82 2.71 -4.86
C VAL A 105 19.64 3.48 -3.83
N THR A 106 20.66 4.21 -4.29
CA THR A 106 21.50 5.08 -3.47
C THR A 106 21.11 6.54 -3.65
N GLU A 107 21.49 7.39 -2.72
CA GLU A 107 21.17 8.83 -2.75
C GLU A 107 21.72 9.53 -4.01
N ASP A 108 22.84 9.07 -4.54
CA ASP A 108 23.45 9.61 -5.76
C ASP A 108 22.56 9.48 -7.00
N LEU A 109 21.69 8.44 -7.01
CA LEU A 109 20.75 8.17 -8.09
C LEU A 109 19.48 9.05 -8.00
N LEU A 110 19.28 9.80 -6.91
CA LEU A 110 18.17 10.73 -6.71
C LEU A 110 18.36 12.03 -7.53
N THR A 111 18.67 11.88 -8.80
CA THR A 111 18.63 12.97 -9.80
C THR A 111 17.26 12.99 -10.49
N ASP A 112 16.55 11.86 -10.53
CA ASP A 112 15.24 11.70 -11.18
C ASP A 112 14.21 11.15 -10.18
N ASN A 113 13.01 11.74 -10.14
CA ASN A 113 11.89 11.28 -9.30
C ASN A 113 11.45 9.83 -9.62
N ARG A 114 11.81 9.33 -10.81
CA ARG A 114 11.47 7.98 -11.26
C ARG A 114 12.11 6.89 -10.40
N TYR A 115 13.22 7.17 -9.72
CA TYR A 115 13.82 6.24 -8.76
C TYR A 115 12.99 6.09 -7.49
N LEU A 116 12.40 7.19 -6.99
CA LEU A 116 11.47 7.14 -5.86
C LEU A 116 10.21 6.35 -6.25
N LEU A 117 9.67 6.64 -7.45
CA LEU A 117 8.53 5.89 -8.00
C LEU A 117 8.84 4.40 -8.14
N LEU A 118 10.08 4.03 -8.49
CA LEU A 118 10.48 2.62 -8.61
C LEU A 118 10.34 1.86 -7.28
N VAL A 119 10.77 2.48 -6.17
CA VAL A 119 10.67 1.90 -4.82
C VAL A 119 9.22 1.91 -4.34
N LEU A 120 8.47 2.97 -4.62
CA LEU A 120 7.03 3.02 -4.34
C LEU A 120 6.28 1.87 -5.02
N MET A 121 6.61 1.56 -6.28
CA MET A 121 6.00 0.42 -7.00
C MET A 121 6.37 -0.94 -6.38
N ASP A 122 7.53 -1.08 -5.73
CA ASP A 122 7.89 -2.29 -4.97
C ASP A 122 7.02 -2.45 -3.71
N ALA A 123 6.79 -1.35 -2.99
CA ALA A 123 5.91 -1.32 -1.83
C ALA A 123 4.46 -1.64 -2.21
N GLU A 124 3.91 -0.94 -3.21
CA GLU A 124 2.52 -1.14 -3.69
C GLU A 124 2.29 -2.56 -4.22
N ARG A 125 3.28 -3.15 -4.92
CA ARG A 125 3.17 -4.54 -5.38
C ARG A 125 3.09 -5.51 -4.20
N ALA A 126 3.88 -5.30 -3.14
CA ALA A 126 3.86 -6.14 -1.96
C ALA A 126 2.55 -5.96 -1.17
N TRP A 127 2.09 -4.72 -1.00
CA TRP A 127 0.82 -4.40 -0.36
C TRP A 127 -0.38 -5.02 -1.11
N SER A 128 -0.44 -4.84 -2.43
CA SER A 128 -1.49 -5.41 -3.28
C SER A 128 -1.56 -6.93 -3.19
N TYR A 129 -0.40 -7.60 -3.12
CA TYR A 129 -0.36 -9.04 -2.90
C TYR A 129 -0.87 -9.41 -1.50
N ALA A 130 -0.51 -8.65 -0.46
CA ALA A 130 -1.05 -8.88 0.87
C ALA A 130 -2.58 -8.75 0.91
N MET A 131 -3.16 -7.77 0.21
CA MET A 131 -4.61 -7.59 0.16
C MET A 131 -5.32 -8.69 -0.62
N GLN A 132 -4.74 -9.17 -1.73
CA GLN A 132 -5.24 -10.37 -2.43
C GLN A 132 -5.27 -11.58 -1.47
N LEU A 133 -4.17 -11.82 -0.76
CA LEU A 133 -4.08 -12.92 0.20
C LEU A 133 -5.05 -12.76 1.37
N LYS A 134 -5.45 -11.53 1.70
CA LYS A 134 -6.44 -11.24 2.74
C LYS A 134 -7.82 -11.74 2.34
N GLN A 135 -8.20 -11.57 1.07
CA GLN A 135 -9.44 -12.13 0.53
C GLN A 135 -9.38 -13.66 0.45
N GLU A 136 -8.26 -14.22 -0.02
CA GLU A 136 -8.06 -15.67 -0.11
C GLU A 136 -7.98 -16.35 1.28
N ALA A 137 -7.56 -15.61 2.32
CA ALA A 137 -7.45 -16.14 3.67
C ALA A 137 -8.80 -16.44 4.34
N ASN A 138 -9.92 -16.00 3.75
CA ASN A 138 -11.26 -16.32 4.24
C ASN A 138 -11.61 -17.78 4.02
N THR A 139 -11.16 -18.35 2.90
CA THR A 139 -11.32 -19.79 2.59
C THR A 139 -10.11 -20.59 3.07
N GLU A 140 -8.91 -20.01 3.01
CA GLU A 140 -7.64 -20.69 3.34
C GLU A 140 -6.86 -19.94 4.44
N PRO A 141 -7.15 -20.18 5.74
CA PRO A 141 -6.55 -19.44 6.85
C PRO A 141 -5.02 -19.45 6.89
N ARG A 142 -4.38 -20.49 6.34
CA ARG A 142 -2.91 -20.61 6.28
C ARG A 142 -2.26 -19.51 5.43
N LYS A 143 -3.00 -18.89 4.50
CA LYS A 143 -2.52 -17.77 3.68
C LYS A 143 -2.21 -16.52 4.51
N ARG A 144 -2.73 -16.41 5.74
CA ARG A 144 -2.42 -15.30 6.66
C ARG A 144 -0.92 -15.16 6.95
N PHE A 145 -0.17 -16.25 7.08
CA PHE A 145 1.28 -16.19 7.27
C PHE A 145 2.00 -15.54 6.08
N HIS A 146 1.55 -15.85 4.86
CA HIS A 146 2.11 -15.25 3.65
C HIS A 146 1.72 -13.78 3.53
N LEU A 147 0.48 -13.41 3.91
CA LEU A 147 0.02 -12.03 3.98
C LEU A 147 0.93 -11.17 4.87
N LEU A 148 1.22 -11.62 6.10
CA LEU A 148 2.06 -10.88 7.04
C LEU A 148 3.48 -10.69 6.49
N SER A 149 4.03 -11.71 5.83
CA SER A 149 5.34 -11.63 5.18
C SER A 149 5.37 -10.57 4.06
N ARG A 150 4.26 -10.44 3.30
CA ARG A 150 4.13 -9.42 2.25
C ARG A 150 3.97 -8.01 2.83
N LEU A 151 3.16 -7.83 3.87
CA LEU A 151 3.04 -6.53 4.55
C LEU A 151 4.36 -6.08 5.16
N ARG A 152 5.09 -6.98 5.84
CA ARG A 152 6.42 -6.68 6.39
C ARG A 152 7.38 -6.22 5.30
N LYS A 153 7.34 -6.85 4.12
CA LYS A 153 8.13 -6.44 2.97
C LYS A 153 7.70 -5.08 2.41
N ALA A 154 6.39 -4.79 2.38
CA ALA A 154 5.89 -3.48 1.97
C ALA A 154 6.39 -2.37 2.90
N VAL A 155 6.33 -2.58 4.22
CA VAL A 155 6.88 -1.66 5.23
C VAL A 155 8.37 -1.43 5.01
N LYS A 156 9.16 -2.49 4.78
CA LYS A 156 10.60 -2.36 4.51
C LYS A 156 10.91 -1.51 3.26
N HIS A 157 10.10 -1.63 2.22
CA HIS A 157 10.24 -0.78 1.03
C HIS A 157 9.82 0.67 1.29
N ALA A 158 8.81 0.89 2.13
CA ALA A 158 8.41 2.24 2.54
C ALA A 158 9.45 2.91 3.45
N GLU A 159 10.03 2.18 4.41
CA GLU A 159 11.16 2.66 5.23
C GLU A 159 12.38 3.00 4.35
N GLU A 160 12.66 2.19 3.32
CA GLU A 160 13.71 2.48 2.34
C GLU A 160 13.39 3.75 1.54
N LEU A 161 12.14 3.94 1.13
CA LEU A 161 11.67 5.15 0.45
C LEU A 161 11.79 6.39 1.35
N GLU A 162 11.36 6.30 2.60
CA GLU A 162 11.46 7.37 3.60
C GLU A 162 12.90 7.80 3.81
N ARG A 163 13.83 6.84 3.98
CA ARG A 163 15.27 7.13 4.08
C ARG A 163 15.82 7.81 2.84
N LEU A 164 15.37 7.43 1.64
CA LEU A 164 15.77 8.12 0.40
C LEU A 164 15.21 9.55 0.35
N CYS A 165 14.00 9.77 0.86
CA CYS A 165 13.37 11.07 0.93
C CYS A 165 14.03 12.01 1.96
N GLU A 166 14.75 11.50 2.96
CA GLU A 166 15.48 12.34 3.93
C GLU A 166 16.53 13.25 3.26
N SER A 167 17.03 12.87 2.08
CA SER A 167 17.98 13.63 1.27
C SER A 167 17.58 15.11 1.09
N ASN A 168 18.59 15.99 1.01
CA ASN A 168 18.39 17.43 0.79
C ASN A 168 17.84 17.76 -0.61
N ARG A 169 17.81 16.77 -1.52
CA ARG A 169 17.30 16.89 -2.89
C ARG A 169 15.77 16.82 -2.98
N VAL A 170 15.10 16.35 -1.94
CA VAL A 170 13.66 16.09 -1.92
C VAL A 170 12.93 17.20 -1.17
N ASP A 171 11.77 17.60 -1.67
CA ASP A 171 10.95 18.64 -1.05
C ASP A 171 10.37 18.21 0.31
N ALA A 172 9.96 19.18 1.13
CA ALA A 172 9.38 18.89 2.44
C ALA A 172 8.05 18.12 2.33
N LYS A 173 7.28 18.35 1.26
CA LYS A 173 6.00 17.66 1.00
C LYS A 173 6.20 16.16 0.83
N THR A 174 7.10 15.73 -0.06
CA THR A 174 7.36 14.31 -0.32
C THR A 174 7.95 13.61 0.91
N LYS A 175 8.75 14.31 1.73
CA LYS A 175 9.23 13.77 3.02
C LYS A 175 8.07 13.41 3.94
N LEU A 176 7.12 14.33 4.13
CA LEU A 176 5.95 14.10 4.97
C LEU A 176 5.03 13.01 4.37
N GLU A 177 4.82 12.99 3.06
CA GLU A 177 4.04 11.94 2.41
C GLU A 177 4.68 10.54 2.56
N ALA A 178 6.00 10.44 2.42
CA ALA A 178 6.72 9.19 2.63
C ALA A 178 6.58 8.71 4.08
N GLN A 179 6.74 9.61 5.06
CA GLN A 179 6.55 9.30 6.48
C GLN A 179 5.11 8.83 6.77
N ALA A 180 4.10 9.50 6.20
CA ALA A 180 2.71 9.12 6.34
C ALA A 180 2.41 7.75 5.70
N TYR A 181 2.99 7.47 4.53
CA TYR A 181 2.87 6.19 3.84
C TYR A 181 3.52 5.03 4.62
N THR A 182 4.72 5.24 5.17
CA THR A 182 5.37 4.25 6.05
C THR A 182 4.54 4.01 7.31
N ALA A 183 4.02 5.07 7.95
CA ALA A 183 3.17 4.95 9.12
C ALA A 183 1.87 4.20 8.82
N TYR A 184 1.25 4.46 7.66
CA TYR A 184 0.07 3.73 7.19
C TYR A 184 0.34 2.22 7.05
N LEU A 185 1.40 1.83 6.33
CA LEU A 185 1.72 0.42 6.11
C LEU A 185 2.13 -0.27 7.42
N SER A 186 2.84 0.44 8.30
CA SER A 186 3.23 -0.05 9.62
C SER A 186 2.00 -0.30 10.50
N GLY A 187 1.04 0.63 10.49
CA GLY A 187 -0.26 0.47 11.15
C GLY A 187 -1.01 -0.75 10.64
N MET A 188 -1.08 -0.94 9.32
CA MET A 188 -1.71 -2.12 8.70
C MET A 188 -1.04 -3.44 9.08
N LEU A 189 0.29 -3.48 9.13
CA LEU A 189 1.02 -4.67 9.58
C LEU A 189 0.72 -5.00 11.05
N ARG A 190 0.82 -4.01 11.95
CA ARG A 190 0.57 -4.18 13.39
C ARG A 190 -0.89 -4.54 13.68
N PHE A 191 -1.81 -3.98 12.90
CA PHE A 191 -3.23 -4.31 12.94
C PHE A 191 -3.49 -5.79 12.62
N GLU A 192 -2.87 -6.32 11.57
CA GLU A 192 -3.00 -7.74 11.22
C GLU A 192 -2.29 -8.68 12.22
N HIS A 193 -1.29 -8.17 12.94
CA HIS A 193 -0.65 -8.82 14.08
C HIS A 193 -1.49 -8.75 15.38
N GLN A 194 -2.61 -8.03 15.40
CA GLN A 194 -3.48 -7.79 16.57
C GLN A 194 -2.78 -7.00 17.70
N GLU A 195 -1.71 -6.27 17.39
CA GLU A 195 -1.02 -5.39 18.33
C GLU A 195 -1.72 -4.02 18.37
N TRP A 196 -2.88 -3.97 19.02
CA TRP A 196 -3.79 -2.81 18.96
C TRP A 196 -3.15 -1.49 19.39
N LYS A 197 -2.33 -1.51 20.46
CA LYS A 197 -1.64 -0.32 20.98
C LYS A 197 -0.58 0.22 20.00
N ALA A 198 0.21 -0.67 19.40
CA ALA A 198 1.22 -0.27 18.44
C ALA A 198 0.59 0.13 17.09
N ALA A 199 -0.55 -0.46 16.73
CA ALA A 199 -1.31 -0.11 15.53
C ALA A 199 -1.94 1.28 15.63
N ILE A 200 -2.62 1.59 16.76
CA ILE A 200 -3.25 2.91 16.95
C ILE A 200 -2.22 4.04 16.97
N GLU A 201 -1.04 3.83 17.55
CA GLU A 201 0.05 4.80 17.54
C GLU A 201 0.50 5.12 16.10
N ALA A 202 0.71 4.08 15.27
CA ALA A 202 1.10 4.24 13.88
C ALA A 202 -0.01 4.90 13.04
N PHE A 203 -1.28 4.53 13.26
CA PHE A 203 -2.40 5.18 12.57
C PHE A 203 -2.62 6.63 13.01
N ASN A 204 -2.42 6.96 14.29
CA ASN A 204 -2.49 8.34 14.77
C ASN A 204 -1.35 9.18 14.20
N LYS A 205 -0.13 8.63 14.08
CA LYS A 205 0.98 9.29 13.38
C LYS A 205 0.60 9.58 11.92
N CYS A 206 0.06 8.58 11.21
CA CYS A 206 -0.42 8.73 9.83
C CYS A 206 -1.51 9.82 9.70
N LYS A 207 -2.54 9.76 10.56
CA LYS A 207 -3.64 10.73 10.62
C LYS A 207 -3.12 12.15 10.84
N THR A 208 -2.29 12.36 11.86
CA THR A 208 -1.74 13.68 12.21
C THR A 208 -0.93 14.28 11.05
N ILE A 209 -0.16 13.47 10.34
CA ILE A 209 0.63 13.97 9.20
C ILE A 209 -0.30 14.36 8.04
N TYR A 210 -1.26 13.51 7.68
CA TYR A 210 -2.20 13.84 6.59
C TYR A 210 -3.12 15.02 6.92
N GLU A 211 -3.55 15.20 8.17
CA GLU A 211 -4.32 16.39 8.59
C GLU A 211 -3.48 17.67 8.50
N LYS A 212 -2.19 17.61 8.87
CA LYS A 212 -1.26 18.74 8.70
C LYS A 212 -1.03 19.07 7.23
N LEU A 213 -0.90 18.05 6.37
CA LEU A 213 -0.80 18.24 4.92
C LEU A 213 -2.10 18.84 4.36
N ALA A 214 -3.26 18.33 4.76
CA ALA A 214 -4.57 18.85 4.34
C ALA A 214 -4.76 20.32 4.71
N SER A 215 -4.28 20.74 5.88
CA SER A 215 -4.39 22.13 6.36
C SER A 215 -3.42 23.10 5.69
N ALA A 216 -2.35 22.59 5.07
CA ALA A 216 -1.28 23.40 4.50
C ALA A 216 -1.45 23.71 3.00
N PHE A 217 -2.27 22.93 2.28
CA PHE A 217 -2.45 23.05 0.83
C PHE A 217 -3.87 23.50 0.47
N THR A 218 -4.15 23.62 -0.83
CA THR A 218 -5.45 24.03 -1.36
C THR A 218 -6.55 23.04 -0.99
N GLU A 219 -7.80 23.52 -0.92
CA GLU A 219 -8.95 22.68 -0.58
C GLU A 219 -9.09 21.46 -1.50
N GLU A 220 -8.75 21.58 -2.79
CA GLU A 220 -8.77 20.48 -3.76
C GLU A 220 -7.82 19.33 -3.38
N GLN A 221 -6.58 19.66 -2.97
CA GLN A 221 -5.61 18.66 -2.50
C GLN A 221 -5.98 18.14 -1.11
N ALA A 222 -6.59 18.98 -0.27
CA ALA A 222 -7.08 18.60 1.05
C ALA A 222 -8.14 17.50 0.97
N VAL A 223 -9.00 17.48 -0.06
CA VAL A 223 -9.99 16.41 -0.26
C VAL A 223 -9.33 15.03 -0.28
N LEU A 224 -8.23 14.87 -1.01
CA LEU A 224 -7.51 13.59 -1.12
C LEU A 224 -6.97 13.12 0.24
N TYR A 225 -6.34 14.03 0.99
CA TYR A 225 -5.78 13.72 2.31
C TYR A 225 -6.89 13.42 3.34
N ASN A 226 -7.99 14.17 3.32
CA ASN A 226 -9.13 13.95 4.20
C ASN A 226 -9.80 12.60 3.92
N GLN A 227 -10.01 12.24 2.65
CA GLN A 227 -10.49 10.91 2.27
C GLN A 227 -9.59 9.78 2.81
N ARG A 228 -8.27 10.01 2.85
CA ARG A 228 -7.33 9.04 3.41
C ARG A 228 -7.44 8.91 4.93
N VAL A 229 -7.67 10.01 5.63
CA VAL A 229 -7.93 10.03 7.08
C VAL A 229 -9.25 9.33 7.42
N GLU A 230 -10.29 9.55 6.62
CA GLU A 230 -11.57 8.85 6.74
C GLU A 230 -11.43 7.35 6.49
N GLU A 231 -10.63 6.94 5.50
CA GLU A 231 -10.37 5.53 5.17
C GLU A 231 -9.73 4.77 6.35
N ILE A 232 -8.82 5.40 7.11
CA ILE A 232 -8.14 4.78 8.25
C ILE A 232 -8.90 4.91 9.57
N SER A 233 -9.89 5.81 9.65
CA SER A 233 -10.63 6.09 10.88
C SER A 233 -11.35 4.86 11.47
N PRO A 234 -11.99 3.98 10.69
CA PRO A 234 -12.57 2.73 11.21
C PRO A 234 -11.54 1.83 11.91
N ASN A 235 -10.31 1.75 11.38
CA ASN A 235 -9.25 0.93 11.97
C ASN A 235 -8.77 1.52 13.31
N ILE A 236 -8.67 2.85 13.42
CA ILE A 236 -8.31 3.55 14.66
C ILE A 236 -9.35 3.25 15.75
N ARG A 237 -10.64 3.39 15.43
CA ARG A 237 -11.73 3.12 16.38
C ARG A 237 -11.75 1.65 16.81
N TYR A 238 -11.53 0.72 15.87
CA TYR A 238 -11.42 -0.71 16.19
C TYR A 238 -10.26 -1.00 17.14
N CYS A 239 -9.10 -0.37 16.93
CA CYS A 239 -7.98 -0.48 17.86
C CYS A 239 -8.32 0.09 19.24
N ALA A 240 -8.95 1.26 19.31
CA ALA A 240 -9.34 1.90 20.57
C ALA A 240 -10.30 1.03 21.38
N TYR A 241 -11.29 0.43 20.71
CA TYR A 241 -12.22 -0.52 21.33
C TYR A 241 -11.49 -1.74 21.93
N ASN A 242 -10.57 -2.36 21.17
CA ASN A 242 -9.83 -3.54 21.64
C ASN A 242 -8.83 -3.22 22.77
N ILE A 243 -8.42 -1.95 22.93
CA ILE A 243 -7.61 -1.49 24.05
C ILE A 243 -8.47 -1.33 25.32
N GLY A 244 -9.80 -1.21 25.18
CA GLY A 244 -10.75 -1.11 26.28
C GLY A 244 -11.37 0.27 26.49
N ASP A 245 -11.21 1.19 25.52
CA ASP A 245 -11.80 2.52 25.61
C ASP A 245 -13.31 2.45 25.29
N GLN A 246 -14.15 2.53 26.33
CA GLN A 246 -15.61 2.41 26.22
C GLN A 246 -16.24 3.56 25.41
N SER A 247 -15.55 4.71 25.32
CA SER A 247 -15.97 5.86 24.52
C SER A 247 -16.01 5.54 23.02
N ALA A 248 -15.12 4.65 22.56
CA ALA A 248 -15.03 4.21 21.17
C ALA A 248 -16.26 3.41 20.70
N ILE A 249 -17.06 2.86 21.62
CA ILE A 249 -18.28 2.09 21.33
C ILE A 249 -19.37 2.99 20.75
N ASN A 250 -19.68 4.08 21.44
CA ASN A 250 -20.70 5.05 21.00
C ASN A 250 -20.29 5.68 19.66
N GLU A 251 -18.99 5.91 19.51
CA GLU A 251 -18.37 6.47 18.33
C GLU A 251 -18.35 5.51 17.11
N LEU A 252 -18.17 4.20 17.34
CA LEU A 252 -18.32 3.16 16.30
C LEU A 252 -19.78 3.05 15.83
N MET A 253 -20.71 3.14 16.78
CA MET A 253 -22.14 3.02 16.53
C MET A 253 -22.68 4.20 15.70
N GLN A 254 -22.24 5.43 15.99
CA GLN A 254 -22.57 6.62 15.21
C GLN A 254 -22.00 6.59 13.78
N MET A 255 -20.81 6.00 13.57
CA MET A 255 -20.20 5.94 12.24
C MET A 255 -20.91 4.94 11.31
N ARG A 256 -21.45 3.83 11.83
CA ARG A 256 -22.34 2.91 11.08
C ARG A 256 -23.60 3.63 10.57
N LEU A 257 -24.14 4.52 11.40
CA LEU A 257 -25.35 5.28 11.08
C LEU A 257 -25.11 6.32 9.96
N ARG A 258 -23.88 6.87 9.87
CA ARG A 258 -23.47 7.82 8.83
C ARG A 258 -22.92 7.15 7.58
N SER A 259 -22.28 5.99 7.72
CA SER A 259 -21.55 5.30 6.65
C SER A 259 -22.23 3.96 6.37
N GLY A 260 -23.34 4.01 5.63
CA GLY A 260 -24.17 2.85 5.28
C GLY A 260 -23.53 1.84 4.31
N GLY A 261 -22.24 1.53 4.43
CA GLY A 261 -21.58 0.65 3.46
C GLY A 261 -20.09 0.42 3.64
N THR A 262 -19.63 -0.09 4.79
CA THR A 262 -18.34 -0.80 4.80
C THR A 262 -18.60 -2.26 4.45
N GLU A 263 -18.35 -2.67 3.21
CA GLU A 263 -18.39 -4.08 2.82
C GLU A 263 -17.10 -4.81 3.25
N GLY A 264 -17.25 -5.99 3.88
CA GLY A 264 -16.16 -6.93 4.16
C GLY A 264 -16.15 -7.52 5.58
N LEU A 265 -15.21 -8.43 5.88
CA LEU A 265 -15.10 -9.12 7.18
C LEU A 265 -14.92 -8.19 8.39
N LEU A 266 -14.45 -6.97 8.16
CA LEU A 266 -14.34 -5.98 9.22
C LEU A 266 -15.74 -5.53 9.66
N ALA A 267 -16.70 -5.44 8.73
CA ALA A 267 -18.10 -5.16 9.04
C ALA A 267 -18.79 -6.34 9.73
N GLU A 268 -18.58 -7.58 9.29
CA GLU A 268 -19.14 -8.76 9.98
C GLU A 268 -18.60 -8.92 11.41
N LYS A 269 -17.29 -8.70 11.60
CA LYS A 269 -16.69 -8.68 12.94
C LYS A 269 -17.21 -7.51 13.77
N LEU A 270 -17.38 -6.33 13.16
CA LEU A 270 -18.00 -5.19 13.83
C LEU A 270 -19.45 -5.47 14.22
N GLU A 271 -20.24 -6.12 13.38
CA GLU A 271 -21.64 -6.49 13.70
C GLU A 271 -21.71 -7.53 14.81
N ALA A 272 -20.91 -8.59 14.74
CA ALA A 272 -20.83 -9.59 15.80
C ALA A 272 -20.46 -8.94 17.15
N LEU A 273 -19.51 -7.99 17.13
CA LEU A 273 -19.08 -7.25 18.32
C LEU A 273 -20.14 -6.28 18.84
N ILE A 274 -20.85 -5.55 17.98
CA ILE A 274 -21.98 -4.70 18.38
C ILE A 274 -23.08 -5.55 19.02
N THR A 275 -23.37 -6.72 18.45
CA THR A 275 -24.38 -7.65 18.99
C THR A 275 -23.97 -8.13 20.39
N GLN A 276 -22.68 -8.37 20.60
CA GLN A 276 -22.12 -8.75 21.90
C GLN A 276 -22.17 -7.60 22.92
N THR A 277 -21.92 -6.37 22.49
CA THR A 277 -22.04 -5.17 23.33
C THR A 277 -23.49 -4.90 23.70
N ARG A 278 -24.43 -5.06 22.75
CA ARG A 278 -25.88 -5.00 22.99
C ARG A 278 -26.33 -6.05 23.98
N ALA A 279 -25.81 -7.28 23.89
CA ALA A 279 -26.11 -8.32 24.87
C ALA A 279 -25.61 -7.96 26.29
N LYS A 280 -24.44 -7.31 26.40
CA LYS A 280 -23.91 -6.83 27.69
C LYS A 280 -24.72 -5.66 28.25
N GLN A 281 -25.10 -4.68 27.44
CA GLN A 281 -25.96 -3.56 27.85
C GLN A 281 -27.38 -4.03 28.18
N ALA A 282 -27.89 -5.02 27.45
CA ALA A 282 -29.12 -5.70 27.78
C ALA A 282 -29.02 -6.37 29.15
N ALA A 283 -27.91 -6.98 29.55
CA ALA A 283 -27.81 -7.53 30.90
C ALA A 283 -28.08 -6.50 32.02
N THR A 284 -27.89 -5.20 31.77
CA THR A 284 -28.11 -4.10 32.72
C THR A 284 -29.52 -3.47 32.65
N MET A 285 -30.21 -3.53 31.51
CA MET A 285 -31.53 -2.91 31.29
C MET A 285 -32.70 -3.84 31.69
N SER A 286 -33.00 -3.94 32.99
CA SER A 286 -34.07 -4.82 33.48
C SER A 286 -35.50 -4.29 33.31
N GLU A 287 -35.68 -2.99 33.05
CA GLU A 287 -36.98 -2.31 33.11
C GLU A 287 -37.22 -1.40 31.90
N VAL A 288 -38.44 -1.41 31.37
CA VAL A 288 -38.85 -0.56 30.25
C VAL A 288 -40.16 0.14 30.60
N GLU A 289 -40.25 1.44 30.28
CA GLU A 289 -41.44 2.24 30.55
C GLU A 289 -42.43 2.15 29.37
N TRP A 290 -43.65 1.66 29.62
CA TRP A 290 -44.71 1.58 28.62
C TRP A 290 -45.97 2.26 29.15
N ARG A 291 -46.41 3.33 28.47
CA ARG A 291 -47.60 4.13 28.84
C ARG A 291 -47.61 4.56 30.33
N GLY A 292 -46.45 5.00 30.83
CA GLY A 292 -46.28 5.47 32.22
C GLY A 292 -46.24 4.36 33.28
N ARG A 293 -46.04 3.10 32.88
CA ARG A 293 -45.82 1.97 33.81
C ARG A 293 -44.50 1.29 33.50
N THR A 294 -43.71 1.00 34.53
CA THR A 294 -42.47 0.24 34.41
C THR A 294 -42.78 -1.26 34.34
N VAL A 295 -42.35 -1.89 33.25
CA VAL A 295 -42.55 -3.32 33.02
C VAL A 295 -41.18 -4.02 32.98
N PRO A 296 -40.94 -5.02 33.84
CA PRO A 296 -39.68 -5.74 33.85
C PRO A 296 -39.60 -6.70 32.66
N VAL A 297 -38.55 -6.56 31.84
CA VAL A 297 -38.36 -7.39 30.65
C VAL A 297 -37.43 -8.56 31.00
N LYS A 298 -38.04 -9.73 31.24
CA LYS A 298 -37.33 -10.96 31.65
C LYS A 298 -36.66 -11.70 30.49
N ILE A 299 -37.07 -11.45 29.24
CA ILE A 299 -36.58 -12.18 28.06
C ILE A 299 -35.42 -11.41 27.42
N ASP A 300 -34.23 -11.99 27.41
CA ASP A 300 -33.01 -11.35 26.90
C ASP A 300 -33.11 -10.94 25.42
N LYS A 301 -33.77 -11.76 24.58
CA LYS A 301 -33.99 -11.45 23.16
C LYS A 301 -34.83 -10.19 22.95
N VAL A 302 -35.86 -10.01 23.76
CA VAL A 302 -36.75 -8.84 23.71
C VAL A 302 -36.00 -7.60 24.18
N ARG A 303 -35.12 -7.76 25.17
CA ARG A 303 -34.31 -6.68 25.71
C ARG A 303 -33.28 -6.15 24.71
N ILE A 304 -32.59 -7.04 24.00
CA ILE A 304 -31.66 -6.67 22.91
C ILE A 304 -32.41 -5.92 21.80
N PHE A 305 -33.63 -6.35 21.48
CA PHE A 305 -34.48 -5.69 20.48
C PHE A 305 -34.92 -4.29 20.91
N LEU A 306 -35.35 -4.12 22.17
CA LEU A 306 -35.77 -2.83 22.71
C LEU A 306 -34.62 -1.81 22.78
N LEU A 307 -33.41 -2.25 23.13
CA LEU A 307 -32.20 -1.42 23.02
C LEU A 307 -31.95 -0.98 21.57
N GLY A 308 -32.06 -1.91 20.61
CA GLY A 308 -31.95 -1.59 19.19
C GLY A 308 -33.01 -0.60 18.71
N LEU A 309 -34.24 -0.65 19.25
CA LEU A 309 -35.29 0.32 18.96
C LEU A 309 -34.98 1.70 19.55
N ALA A 310 -34.52 1.77 20.80
CA ALA A 310 -34.13 3.04 21.43
C ALA A 310 -32.98 3.72 20.68
N ASP A 311 -31.97 2.96 20.25
CA ASP A 311 -30.87 3.45 19.42
C ASP A 311 -31.38 4.01 18.07
N ASN A 312 -32.35 3.32 17.44
CA ASN A 312 -32.94 3.74 16.18
C ASN A 312 -33.82 4.99 16.36
N GLU A 313 -34.56 5.11 17.46
CA GLU A 313 -35.33 6.32 17.78
C GLU A 313 -34.41 7.52 18.06
N ALA A 314 -33.32 7.30 18.81
CA ALA A 314 -32.29 8.31 19.04
C ALA A 314 -31.62 8.75 17.72
N ALA A 315 -31.35 7.78 16.83
CA ALA A 315 -30.85 8.04 15.48
C ALA A 315 -31.82 8.90 14.64
N ILE A 316 -33.12 8.58 14.66
CA ILE A 316 -34.16 9.35 13.96
C ILE A 316 -34.27 10.76 14.54
N ALA A 317 -34.18 10.93 15.86
CA ALA A 317 -34.19 12.23 16.52
C ALA A 317 -32.95 13.09 16.15
N GLN A 318 -31.77 12.48 16.02
CA GLN A 318 -30.56 13.17 15.58
C GLN A 318 -30.65 13.66 14.13
N VAL A 319 -31.31 12.90 13.25
CA VAL A 319 -31.50 13.31 11.84
C VAL A 319 -32.56 14.41 11.69
N LYS A 320 -33.57 14.47 12.57
CA LYS A 320 -34.59 15.53 12.57
C LYS A 320 -34.12 16.88 13.12
N ASN A 321 -33.01 16.90 13.85
CA ASN A 321 -32.43 18.11 14.46
C ASN A 321 -31.29 18.74 13.62
N VAL A 322 -31.06 18.23 12.40
CA VAL A 322 -30.22 18.82 11.35
C VAL A 322 -31.12 19.31 10.23
#